data_AF-A0A939CSK6-F1
#
_entry.id   AF-A0A939CSK6-F1
#
_cell.length_a   1.000
_cell.length_b   1.000
_cell.length_c   1.000
_cell.angle_alpha   90.00
_cell.angle_beta   90.00
_cell.angle_gamma   90.00
#
_symmetry.space_group_name_H-M   'P 1'
#
loop_
_entity.id
_entity.type
_entity.pdbx_description
1 polymer ?
#
loop_
_entity_poly.entity_id
_entity_poly.type
_entity_poly.pdbx_seq_one_letter_code
_entity_poly.pdbx_strand_id
1 'polypeptide(L)'
;MNPRQLEQALELSNIRASLVAYRDAAQKSKWYIRFFVPGPDGRYNPGVAVVSSSKVHKLIDALNKAHNKMELLEKETYTGEFSEDFVLRGEVSDNLSVTVSSKKSYFLFWSYKKIRLDFLVSSKTNTFSSSFCSDDVKTVINTLSSAESLAVKLISQL
;
A
#
# COMPACT_ATOMS: atom_id res chain seq x y z
N MET A 1 -6.30 10.74 -23.47
CA MET A 1 -4.97 10.78 -22.84
C MET A 1 -4.62 12.24 -22.60
N ASN A 2 -4.30 12.65 -21.37
CA ASN A 2 -3.87 14.02 -21.10
C ASN A 2 -2.40 14.12 -21.56
N PRO A 3 -2.02 14.99 -22.52
CA PRO A 3 -0.68 15.01 -23.11
C PRO A 3 0.45 15.35 -22.13
N ARG A 4 0.12 15.64 -20.87
CA ARG A 4 1.06 16.00 -19.79
C ARG A 4 1.20 14.93 -18.72
N GLN A 5 0.57 13.76 -18.89
CA GLN A 5 0.55 12.70 -17.89
C GLN A 5 0.61 11.32 -18.53
N LEU A 6 1.48 10.48 -18.00
CA LEU A 6 1.54 9.05 -18.29
C LEU A 6 1.25 8.27 -17.00
N GLU A 7 0.59 7.12 -17.16
CA GLU A 7 0.23 6.25 -16.06
C GLU A 7 0.61 4.81 -16.40
N GLN A 8 1.25 4.12 -15.46
CA GLN A 8 1.55 2.71 -15.54
C GLN A 8 0.95 1.99 -14.34
N ALA A 9 0.22 0.91 -14.58
CA ALA A 9 -0.29 0.06 -13.51
C ALA A 9 0.88 -0.63 -12.78
N LEU A 10 0.79 -0.71 -11.45
CA LEU A 10 1.71 -1.49 -10.63
C LEU A 10 1.03 -2.82 -10.28
N GLU A 11 1.70 -3.92 -10.58
CA GLU A 11 1.22 -5.26 -10.25
C GLU A 11 1.42 -5.51 -8.76
N LEU A 12 0.33 -5.40 -7.99
CA LEU A 12 0.28 -5.65 -6.56
C LEU A 12 -0.86 -6.63 -6.25
N SER A 13 -0.61 -7.59 -5.35
CA SER A 13 -1.66 -8.48 -4.84
C SER A 13 -2.74 -7.68 -4.12
N ASN A 14 -4.02 -7.97 -4.35
CA ASN A 14 -5.14 -7.51 -3.50
C ASN A 14 -5.33 -5.98 -3.35
N ILE A 15 -4.53 -5.15 -4.02
CA ILE A 15 -4.68 -3.69 -4.11
C ILE A 15 -4.31 -3.24 -5.51
N ARG A 16 -5.09 -2.33 -6.08
CA ARG A 16 -4.73 -1.74 -7.37
C ARG A 16 -3.86 -0.51 -7.11
N ALA A 17 -2.69 -0.43 -7.72
CA ALA A 17 -1.88 0.77 -7.66
C ALA A 17 -1.42 1.20 -9.06
N SER A 18 -1.07 2.47 -9.17
CA SER A 18 -0.61 3.08 -10.42
C SER A 18 0.50 4.07 -10.12
N LEU A 19 1.55 4.04 -10.93
CA LEU A 19 2.56 5.08 -10.98
C LEU A 19 2.12 6.13 -11.99
N VAL A 20 2.06 7.37 -11.55
CA VAL A 20 1.67 8.49 -12.39
C VAL A 20 2.84 9.45 -12.52
N ALA A 21 3.29 9.67 -13.75
CA ALA A 21 4.28 10.68 -14.10
C ALA A 21 3.58 11.84 -14.82
N TYR A 22 3.95 13.08 -14.50
CA TYR A 22 3.35 14.26 -15.11
C TYR A 22 4.32 15.45 -15.17
N ARG A 23 4.08 16.40 -16.09
CA ARG A 23 4.76 17.70 -16.09
C ARG A 23 3.87 18.74 -15.42
N ASP A 24 4.41 19.46 -14.44
CA ASP A 24 3.68 20.53 -13.77
C ASP A 24 3.63 21.82 -14.62
N ALA A 25 2.95 22.86 -14.10
CA ALA A 25 2.81 24.14 -14.80
C ALA A 25 4.15 24.84 -15.08
N ALA A 26 5.19 24.53 -14.30
CA ALA A 26 6.55 25.03 -14.48
C ALA A 26 7.41 24.12 -15.37
N GLN A 27 6.80 23.18 -16.11
CA GLN A 27 7.46 22.18 -16.96
C GLN A 27 8.41 21.25 -16.19
N LYS A 28 8.27 21.14 -14.86
CA LYS A 28 9.05 20.19 -14.07
C LYS A 28 8.32 18.86 -14.03
N SER A 29 9.04 17.80 -14.37
CA SER A 29 8.53 16.44 -14.28
C SER A 29 8.44 16.01 -12.82
N LYS A 30 7.29 15.45 -12.45
CA LYS A 30 6.99 14.92 -11.11
C LYS A 30 6.30 13.57 -11.25
N TRP A 31 6.32 12.80 -10.18
CA TRP A 31 5.61 11.54 -10.13
C TRP A 31 5.07 11.24 -8.73
N TYR A 32 4.07 10.37 -8.67
CA TYR A 32 3.50 9.86 -7.44
C TYR A 32 2.94 8.46 -7.65
N ILE A 33 2.68 7.76 -6.55
CA ILE A 33 1.97 6.48 -6.55
C ILE A 33 0.57 6.72 -6.03
N ARG A 34 -0.41 6.19 -6.75
CA ARG A 34 -1.81 6.21 -6.36
C ARG A 34 -2.27 4.80 -6.06
N PHE A 35 -2.76 4.59 -4.85
CA PHE A 35 -3.32 3.35 -4.36
C PHE A 35 -4.85 3.39 -4.40
N PHE A 36 -5.45 2.29 -4.81
CA PHE A 36 -6.88 2.06 -4.88
C PHE A 36 -7.25 0.82 -4.08
N VAL A 37 -8.01 1.01 -3.01
CA VAL A 37 -8.52 -0.10 -2.18
C VAL A 37 -10.02 -0.22 -2.40
N PRO A 38 -10.50 -1.34 -2.96
CA PRO A 38 -11.94 -1.56 -3.12
C PRO A 38 -12.61 -1.73 -1.75
N GLY A 39 -13.89 -1.40 -1.67
CA GLY A 39 -14.69 -1.67 -0.47
C GLY A 39 -15.05 -3.15 -0.32
N PRO A 40 -15.53 -3.54 0.88
CA PRO A 40 -15.87 -4.94 1.20
C PRO A 40 -16.89 -5.57 0.24
N ASP A 41 -17.81 -4.78 -0.34
CA ASP A 41 -18.80 -5.29 -1.31
C ASP A 41 -18.35 -5.15 -2.77
N GLY A 42 -17.07 -4.85 -3.04
CA GLY A 42 -16.58 -4.56 -4.39
C GLY A 42 -17.21 -3.30 -5.03
N ARG A 43 -17.76 -2.39 -4.20
CA ARG A 43 -18.45 -1.17 -4.69
C ARG A 43 -17.54 -0.32 -5.58
N TYR A 44 -18.17 0.37 -6.53
CA TYR A 44 -17.54 1.18 -7.59
C TYR A 44 -16.63 2.32 -7.12
N ASN A 45 -16.77 2.80 -5.88
CA ASN A 45 -15.96 3.90 -5.35
C ASN A 45 -14.84 3.36 -4.45
N PRO A 46 -13.63 3.12 -4.98
CA PRO A 46 -12.49 2.72 -4.16
C PRO A 46 -12.04 3.87 -3.26
N GLY A 47 -11.44 3.53 -2.13
CA GLY A 47 -10.60 4.47 -1.41
C GLY A 47 -9.37 4.79 -2.25
N VAL A 48 -9.02 6.08 -2.34
CA VAL A 48 -7.83 6.53 -3.08
C VAL A 48 -6.86 7.25 -2.13
N ALA A 49 -5.62 6.77 -2.11
CA ALA A 49 -4.51 7.44 -1.45
C ALA A 49 -3.41 7.76 -2.45
N VAL A 50 -2.78 8.93 -2.28
CA VAL A 50 -1.67 9.38 -3.10
C VAL A 50 -0.44 9.55 -2.23
N VAL A 51 0.66 8.90 -2.63
CA VAL A 51 1.96 9.00 -1.99
C VAL A 51 2.89 9.72 -2.95
N SER A 52 3.38 10.90 -2.56
CA SER A 52 4.32 11.66 -3.37
C SER A 52 5.65 10.91 -3.49
N SER A 53 6.37 11.10 -4.61
CA SER A 53 7.69 10.50 -4.83
C SER A 53 8.63 10.66 -3.62
N SER A 54 8.65 11.87 -3.03
CA SER A 54 9.46 12.21 -1.85
C SER A 54 9.12 11.42 -0.59
N LYS A 55 8.01 10.70 -0.54
CA LYS A 55 7.57 9.89 0.62
C LYS A 55 7.59 8.39 0.36
N VAL A 56 7.91 7.96 -0.86
CA VAL A 56 7.94 6.53 -1.23
C VAL A 56 8.98 5.76 -0.43
N HIS A 57 10.18 6.30 -0.24
CA HIS A 57 11.21 5.68 0.60
C HIS A 57 10.73 5.47 2.04
N LYS A 58 10.06 6.47 2.63
CA LYS A 58 9.50 6.36 3.99
C LYS A 58 8.43 5.26 4.08
N LEU A 59 7.58 5.13 3.06
CA LEU A 59 6.61 4.04 2.97
C LEU A 59 7.31 2.67 2.90
N ILE A 60 8.34 2.54 2.07
CA ILE A 60 9.12 1.29 1.94
C ILE A 60 9.76 0.92 3.29
N ASP A 61 10.40 1.87 3.97
CA ASP A 61 11.04 1.62 5.27
C ASP A 61 10.02 1.16 6.33
N ALA A 62 8.84 1.79 6.37
CA ALA A 62 7.77 1.40 7.27
C ALA A 62 7.23 -0.01 6.94
N LEU A 63 7.07 -0.34 5.65
CA LEU A 63 6.64 -1.67 5.22
C LEU A 63 7.69 -2.74 5.52
N ASN A 64 8.98 -2.43 5.38
CA ASN A 64 10.06 -3.33 5.80
C ASN A 64 10.00 -3.63 7.30
N LYS A 65 9.78 -2.61 8.14
CA LYS A 65 9.59 -2.80 9.58
C LYS A 65 8.37 -3.64 9.89
N ALA A 66 7.25 -3.37 9.22
CA ALA A 66 6.01 -4.13 9.35
C ALA A 66 6.21 -5.60 8.96
N HIS A 67 6.85 -5.86 7.81
CA HIS A 67 7.16 -7.19 7.33
C HIS A 67 8.05 -7.97 8.30
N ASN A 68 9.14 -7.36 8.79
CA ASN A 68 10.01 -8.00 9.79
C ASN A 68 9.26 -8.34 11.08
N LYS A 69 8.33 -7.48 11.51
CA LYS A 69 7.48 -7.75 12.67
C LYS A 69 6.52 -8.90 12.40
N MET A 70 5.93 -8.97 11.20
CA MET A 70 5.07 -10.09 10.79
C MET A 70 5.83 -11.41 10.83
N GLU A 71 7.00 -11.48 10.18
CA GLU A 71 7.82 -12.68 10.16
C GLU A 71 8.24 -13.13 11.57
N LEU A 72 8.57 -12.18 12.44
CA LEU A 72 8.90 -12.48 13.84
C LEU A 72 7.72 -13.13 14.57
N LEU A 73 6.54 -12.51 14.50
CA LEU A 73 5.33 -13.02 15.16
C LEU A 73 4.88 -14.38 14.60
N GLU A 74 5.08 -14.60 13.30
CA GLU A 74 4.80 -15.90 12.66
C GLU A 74 5.78 -16.99 13.12
N LYS A 75 7.09 -16.68 13.22
CA LYS A 75 8.12 -17.60 13.71
C LYS A 75 7.94 -17.96 15.19
N GLU A 76 7.55 -16.99 16.01
CA GLU A 76 7.32 -17.18 17.45
C GLU A 76 6.01 -17.94 17.75
N THR A 77 5.24 -18.34 16.73
CA THR A 77 3.90 -18.96 16.89
C THR A 77 3.01 -18.16 17.84
N TYR A 78 3.01 -16.83 17.69
CA TYR A 78 2.31 -15.92 18.58
C TYR A 78 0.80 -16.23 18.66
N THR A 79 0.28 -16.42 19.88
CA THR A 79 -1.12 -16.80 20.14
C THR A 79 -1.98 -15.67 20.71
N GLY A 80 -1.42 -14.48 20.95
CA GLY A 80 -2.11 -13.32 21.53
C GLY A 80 -2.87 -12.44 20.52
N GLU A 81 -3.60 -11.45 21.00
CA GLU A 81 -4.17 -10.38 20.15
C GLU A 81 -3.19 -9.22 20.11
N PHE A 82 -2.92 -8.73 18.91
CA PHE A 82 -1.93 -7.69 18.68
C PHE A 82 -2.38 -6.80 17.52
N SER A 83 -2.10 -5.51 17.65
CA SER A 83 -2.27 -4.50 16.61
C SER A 83 -1.23 -3.40 16.79
N GLU A 84 -0.50 -3.07 15.73
CA GLU A 84 0.50 -1.99 15.73
C GLU A 84 0.48 -1.25 14.40
N ASP A 85 0.52 0.07 14.46
CA ASP A 85 0.54 0.93 13.28
C ASP A 85 1.97 1.18 12.81
N PHE A 86 2.21 1.01 11.52
CA PHE A 86 3.53 1.23 10.89
C PHE A 86 3.55 2.45 9.97
N VAL A 87 2.40 2.76 9.34
CA VAL A 87 2.24 3.92 8.48
C VAL A 87 1.04 4.71 8.97
N LEU A 88 1.26 5.96 9.35
CA LEU A 88 0.23 6.85 9.87
C LEU A 88 -0.25 7.84 8.79
N ARG A 89 -1.51 8.25 8.90
CA ARG A 89 -2.07 9.32 8.06
C ARG A 89 -1.29 10.62 8.27
N GLY A 90 -1.10 11.37 7.19
CA GLY A 90 -0.31 12.61 7.16
C GLY A 90 1.20 12.40 7.09
N GLU A 91 1.72 11.21 7.44
CA GLU A 91 3.15 10.95 7.35
C GLU A 91 3.64 10.66 5.92
N VAL A 92 2.88 9.86 5.18
CA VAL A 92 3.15 9.49 3.78
C VAL A 92 2.01 9.89 2.84
N SER A 93 0.78 10.00 3.35
CA SER A 93 -0.43 10.44 2.65
C SER A 93 -1.50 10.79 3.68
N ASP A 94 -2.37 11.75 3.39
CA ASP A 94 -3.48 12.13 4.28
C ASP A 94 -4.50 11.00 4.48
N ASN A 95 -4.57 10.10 3.50
CA ASN A 95 -5.60 9.06 3.43
C ASN A 95 -5.07 7.64 3.64
N LEU A 96 -3.75 7.44 3.71
CA LEU A 96 -3.16 6.12 3.84
C LEU A 96 -2.73 5.83 5.28
N SER A 97 -3.11 4.67 5.78
CA SER A 97 -2.52 4.08 6.98
C SER A 97 -2.27 2.59 6.77
N VAL A 98 -1.31 2.05 7.50
CA VAL A 98 -0.97 0.63 7.45
C VAL A 98 -0.79 0.12 8.87
N THR A 99 -1.50 -0.96 9.18
CA THR A 99 -1.53 -1.58 10.51
C THR A 99 -1.19 -3.06 10.35
N VAL A 100 -0.36 -3.61 11.24
CA VAL A 100 -0.20 -5.06 11.37
C VAL A 100 -1.10 -5.52 12.51
N SER A 101 -1.94 -6.51 12.25
CA SER A 101 -2.87 -7.07 13.24
C SER A 101 -2.87 -8.60 13.21
N SER A 102 -3.19 -9.22 14.34
CA SER A 102 -3.51 -10.65 14.39
C SER A 102 -5.03 -10.84 14.26
N LYS A 103 -5.48 -11.45 13.15
CA LYS A 103 -6.90 -11.76 12.92
C LYS A 103 -7.17 -13.23 13.23
N LYS A 104 -8.23 -13.50 13.99
CA LYS A 104 -8.77 -14.85 14.19
C LYS A 104 -9.52 -15.26 12.92
N SER A 105 -9.11 -16.35 12.29
CA SER A 105 -9.86 -17.01 11.22
C SER A 105 -10.53 -18.26 11.77
N TYR A 106 -11.83 -18.38 11.57
CA TYR A 106 -12.62 -19.55 11.93
C TYR A 106 -12.76 -20.44 10.70
N PHE A 107 -12.18 -21.64 10.73
CA PHE A 107 -12.55 -22.73 9.82
C PHE A 107 -13.29 -23.79 10.63
N LEU A 108 -14.19 -24.54 9.98
CA LEU A 108 -15.26 -25.36 10.57
C LEU A 108 -14.91 -26.29 11.75
N PHE A 109 -13.63 -26.49 12.10
CA PHE A 109 -13.21 -27.27 13.27
C PHE A 109 -12.03 -26.67 14.06
N TRP A 110 -11.45 -25.53 13.64
CA TRP A 110 -10.24 -24.95 14.25
C TRP A 110 -10.23 -23.43 14.10
N SER A 111 -10.01 -22.69 15.20
CA SER A 111 -9.65 -21.28 15.15
C SER A 111 -8.13 -21.15 15.05
N TYR A 112 -7.61 -20.54 14.00
CA TYR A 112 -6.21 -20.17 13.93
C TYR A 112 -6.08 -18.66 13.82
N LYS A 113 -5.03 -18.10 14.42
CA LYS A 113 -4.68 -16.68 14.24
C LYS A 113 -3.73 -16.54 13.07
N LYS A 114 -4.01 -15.59 12.17
CA LYS A 114 -3.08 -15.17 11.12
C LYS A 114 -2.65 -13.74 11.40
N ILE A 115 -1.33 -13.51 11.30
CA ILE A 115 -0.80 -12.16 11.25
C ILE A 115 -1.08 -11.60 9.86
N ARG A 116 -1.58 -10.37 9.80
CA ARG A 116 -1.96 -9.69 8.56
C ARG A 116 -1.47 -8.26 8.61
N LEU A 117 -1.06 -7.75 7.45
CA LEU A 117 -0.90 -6.32 7.24
C LEU A 117 -2.16 -5.78 6.57
N ASP A 118 -2.84 -4.86 7.23
CA ASP A 118 -4.02 -4.19 6.73
C ASP A 118 -3.60 -2.85 6.09
N PHE A 119 -3.77 -2.76 4.78
CA PHE A 119 -3.62 -1.52 4.01
C PHE A 119 -4.94 -0.76 4.05
N LEU A 120 -4.96 0.38 4.74
CA LEU A 120 -6.15 1.16 4.99
C LEU A 120 -6.11 2.45 4.18
N VAL A 121 -7.11 2.67 3.32
CA VAL A 121 -7.27 3.91 2.59
C VAL A 121 -8.57 4.56 2.98
N SER A 122 -8.51 5.81 3.40
CA SER A 122 -9.63 6.50 4.00
C SER A 122 -10.06 7.68 3.15
N SER A 123 -11.36 7.82 3.01
CA SER A 123 -12.02 8.98 2.42
C SER A 123 -12.64 9.82 3.53
N LYS A 124 -13.30 10.93 3.16
CA LYS A 124 -14.04 11.77 4.12
C LYS A 124 -15.11 11.00 4.90
N THR A 125 -15.68 9.96 4.32
CA THR A 125 -16.86 9.28 4.87
C THR A 125 -16.65 7.80 5.19
N ASN A 126 -15.63 7.16 4.61
CA ASN A 126 -15.42 5.71 4.70
C ASN A 126 -13.93 5.35 4.78
N THR A 127 -13.61 4.29 5.51
CA THR A 127 -12.30 3.64 5.49
C THR A 127 -12.41 2.32 4.73
N PHE A 128 -11.54 2.13 3.76
CA PHE A 128 -11.43 0.94 2.92
C PHE A 128 -10.20 0.16 3.35
N SER A 129 -10.25 -1.17 3.30
CA SER A 129 -9.17 -2.03 3.78
C SER A 129 -8.93 -3.21 2.86
N SER A 130 -7.66 -3.54 2.63
CA SER A 130 -7.25 -4.83 2.07
C SER A 130 -6.16 -5.45 2.94
N SER A 131 -6.18 -6.77 3.11
CA SER A 131 -5.28 -7.49 4.02
C SER A 131 -4.27 -8.33 3.25
N PHE A 132 -3.03 -8.31 3.72
CA PHE A 132 -1.86 -8.91 3.07
C PHE A 132 -1.24 -9.98 3.98
N CYS A 133 -0.79 -11.10 3.41
CA CYS A 133 0.18 -11.97 4.08
C CYS A 133 1.61 -11.46 3.89
N SER A 134 2.58 -12.07 4.57
CA SER A 134 3.99 -11.66 4.49
C SER A 134 4.52 -11.62 3.04
N ASP A 135 4.22 -12.64 2.23
CA ASP A 135 4.66 -12.71 0.83
C ASP A 135 4.07 -11.59 -0.04
N ASP A 136 2.81 -11.23 0.19
CA ASP A 136 2.17 -10.11 -0.52
C ASP A 136 2.87 -8.79 -0.16
N VAL A 137 3.20 -8.57 1.13
CA VAL A 137 3.91 -7.37 1.59
C VAL A 137 5.29 -7.28 0.95
N LYS A 138 6.02 -8.39 0.86
CA LYS A 138 7.33 -8.45 0.18
C LYS A 138 7.22 -8.07 -1.29
N THR A 139 6.17 -8.53 -1.97
CA THR A 139 5.88 -8.14 -3.36
C THR A 139 5.61 -6.65 -3.47
N VAL A 140 4.82 -6.07 -2.56
CA VAL A 140 4.59 -4.63 -2.51
C VAL A 140 5.89 -3.86 -2.33
N ILE A 141 6.74 -4.24 -1.38
CA ILE A 141 8.04 -3.60 -1.13
C ILE A 141 8.91 -3.62 -2.40
N ASN A 142 9.01 -4.77 -3.07
CA ASN A 142 9.82 -4.91 -4.28
C ASN A 142 9.31 -4.02 -5.42
N THR A 143 8.00 -4.02 -5.65
CA THR A 143 7.36 -3.17 -6.67
C THR A 143 7.59 -1.69 -6.37
N LEU A 144 7.40 -1.25 -5.12
CA LEU A 144 7.63 0.15 -4.72
C LEU A 144 9.11 0.55 -4.81
N SER A 145 10.03 -0.35 -4.52
CA SER A 145 11.48 -0.10 -4.61
C SER A 145 11.92 0.14 -6.06
N SER A 146 11.21 -0.42 -7.04
CA SER A 146 11.45 -0.19 -8.47
C SER A 146 10.75 1.06 -9.03
N ALA A 147 9.86 1.69 -8.25
CA ALA A 147 8.97 2.75 -8.71
C ALA A 147 9.74 3.96 -9.27
N GLU A 148 10.84 4.37 -8.64
CA GLU A 148 11.63 5.49 -9.12
C GLU A 148 12.23 5.23 -10.51
N SER A 149 12.81 4.05 -10.73
CA SER A 149 13.34 3.68 -12.05
C SER A 149 12.25 3.61 -13.11
N LEU A 150 11.04 3.15 -12.77
CA LEU A 150 9.89 3.17 -13.67
C LEU A 150 9.41 4.59 -13.96
N ALA A 151 9.39 5.47 -12.96
CA ALA A 151 9.03 6.87 -13.11
C ALA A 151 9.98 7.60 -14.06
N VAL A 152 11.29 7.38 -13.96
CA VAL A 152 12.29 7.96 -14.87
C VAL A 152 12.01 7.56 -16.32
N LYS A 153 11.70 6.28 -16.57
CA LYS A 153 11.34 5.80 -17.91
C LYS A 153 10.08 6.49 -18.44
N LEU A 154 9.02 6.57 -17.63
CA LEU A 154 7.79 7.28 -18.02
C LEU A 154 8.03 8.77 -18.27
N ILE A 155 8.85 9.43 -17.44
CA ILE A 155 9.18 10.85 -17.61
C ILE A 155 9.92 11.10 -18.93
N SER A 156 10.78 10.19 -19.37
CA SER A 156 11.48 10.31 -20.66
C SER A 156 10.54 10.21 -21.88
N GLN A 157 9.31 9.72 -21.69
CA GLN A 157 8.29 9.59 -22.73
C GLN A 157 7.29 10.76 -22.74
N LEU A 158 7.33 11.63 -21.72
CA LEU A 158 6.56 12.89 -21.63
C LEU A 158 7.28 14.03 -22.34
#